data_AF-A0A6A7KR69-F1
#
_entry.id   AF-A0A6A7KR69-F1
#
_cell.length_a   1.000
_cell.length_b   1.000
_cell.length_c   1.000
_cell.angle_alpha   90.00
_cell.angle_beta   90.00
_cell.angle_gamma   90.00
#
_symmetry.space_group_name_H-M   'P 1'
#
loop_
_entity.id
_entity.type
_entity.pdbx_description
1 polymer ?
#
loop_
_entity_poly.entity_id
_entity_poly.type
_entity_poly.pdbx_seq_one_letter_code
_entity_poly.pdbx_strand_id
1 'polypeptide(L)' 'MDSKDLAAEMSLLLDEMEGEQGDRHEIYLRVRQLLSNLRAVGMPAPDDLLRLERELEESFKEEG' A
#
# COMPACT_ATOMS: atom_id res chain seq x y z
N MET A 1 -3.82 -20.13 2.80
CA MET A 1 -3.56 -18.86 2.09
C MET A 1 -2.07 -18.68 2.08
N ASP A 2 -1.47 -19.11 0.99
CA ASP A 2 -0.03 -19.11 0.79
C ASP A 2 0.42 -17.67 0.55
N SER A 3 1.52 -17.26 1.20
CA SER A 3 2.11 -15.92 1.10
C SER A 3 2.48 -15.48 -0.33
N LYS A 4 2.30 -16.35 -1.33
CA LYS A 4 2.50 -16.08 -2.76
C LYS A 4 1.31 -15.35 -3.41
N ASP A 5 0.10 -15.55 -2.91
CA ASP A 5 -1.09 -14.85 -3.41
C ASP A 5 -0.99 -13.34 -3.13
N LEU A 6 -0.50 -12.99 -1.93
CA LEU A 6 -0.31 -11.59 -1.53
C LEU A 6 0.67 -10.84 -2.44
N ALA A 7 1.70 -11.51 -2.95
CA ALA A 7 2.69 -10.92 -3.85
C ALA A 7 2.13 -10.74 -5.27
N ALA A 8 1.32 -11.69 -5.76
CA ALA A 8 0.64 -11.56 -7.04
C ALA A 8 -0.40 -10.45 -7.02
N GLU A 9 -1.13 -10.35 -5.92
CA GLU A 9 -2.11 -9.28 -5.66
C GLU A 9 -1.40 -7.91 -5.54
N MET A 10 -0.21 -7.86 -4.94
CA MET A 10 0.67 -6.67 -4.92
C MET A 10 1.10 -6.22 -6.31
N SER A 11 1.45 -7.17 -7.18
CA SER A 11 1.91 -6.84 -8.54
C SER A 11 0.76 -6.34 -9.41
N LEU A 12 -0.44 -6.91 -9.23
CA LEU A 12 -1.67 -6.42 -9.88
C LEU A 12 -2.02 -5.00 -9.42
N LEU A 13 -1.81 -4.72 -8.14
CA LEU A 13 -2.01 -3.42 -7.52
C LEU A 13 -1.13 -2.34 -8.15
N LEU A 14 0.15 -2.65 -8.37
CA LEU A 14 1.12 -1.73 -8.95
C LEU A 14 0.83 -1.49 -10.45
N ASP A 15 0.30 -2.50 -11.15
CA ASP A 15 -0.19 -2.37 -12.53
C ASP A 15 -1.44 -1.47 -12.59
N GLU A 16 -2.37 -1.61 -11.63
CA GLU A 16 -3.53 -0.70 -11.48
C GLU A 16 -3.12 0.75 -11.18
N MET A 17 -1.98 0.96 -10.50
CA MET A 17 -1.44 2.30 -10.21
C MET A 17 -0.88 3.02 -11.44
N GLU A 18 -0.53 2.32 -12.53
CA GLU A 18 -0.18 2.96 -13.81
C GLU A 18 -1.43 3.42 -14.59
N GLY A 19 -2.63 3.01 -14.18
CA GLY A 19 -3.92 3.46 -14.72
C GLY A 19 -4.42 4.76 -14.06
N GLU A 20 -5.06 5.61 -14.85
CA GLU A 20 -5.55 6.96 -14.51
C GLU A 20 -6.58 7.05 -13.35
N GLN A 21 -6.87 5.97 -12.59
CA GLN A 21 -8.00 5.94 -11.63
C GLN A 21 -7.75 5.18 -10.30
N GLY A 22 -6.54 5.16 -9.76
CA GLY A 22 -6.38 4.79 -8.35
C GLY A 22 -6.78 5.97 -7.45
N ASP A 23 -7.98 5.95 -6.85
CA ASP A 23 -8.32 6.91 -5.78
C ASP A 23 -7.21 6.84 -4.72
N ARG A 24 -6.57 7.97 -4.44
CA ARG A 24 -5.44 8.03 -3.50
C ARG A 24 -5.82 7.34 -2.19
N HIS A 25 -7.07 7.51 -1.75
CA HIS A 25 -7.59 6.92 -0.51
C HIS A 25 -7.62 5.39 -0.56
N GLU A 26 -7.92 4.81 -1.72
CA GLU A 26 -7.87 3.35 -1.94
C GLU A 26 -6.43 2.84 -1.90
N ILE A 27 -5.48 3.57 -2.50
CA ILE A 27 -4.04 3.25 -2.44
C ILE A 27 -3.56 3.27 -0.99
N TYR A 28 -3.93 4.30 -0.22
CA TYR A 28 -3.56 4.41 1.19
C TYR A 28 -4.09 3.27 2.05
N LEU A 29 -5.36 2.87 1.85
CA LEU A 29 -5.94 1.73 2.56
C LEU A 29 -5.21 0.42 2.23
N ARG A 30 -4.86 0.20 0.96
CA ARG A 30 -4.11 -0.99 0.51
C ARG A 30 -2.68 -1.00 1.11
N VAL A 31 -1.96 0.12 1.07
CA VAL A 31 -0.62 0.25 1.69
C VAL A 31 -0.68 -0.06 3.19
N ARG A 32 -1.67 0.50 3.89
CA ARG A 32 -1.85 0.27 5.33
C ARG A 32 -2.17 -1.19 5.65
N GLN A 33 -2.99 -1.85 4.82
CA GLN A 33 -3.26 -3.28 4.93
C GLN A 33 -2.00 -4.12 4.75
N LEU A 34 -1.19 -3.82 3.74
CA LEU A 34 0.06 -4.52 3.47
C LEU A 34 1.05 -4.37 4.63
N LEU A 35 1.22 -3.14 5.15
CA LEU A 35 2.04 -2.86 6.34
C LEU A 35 1.53 -3.60 7.58
N SER A 36 0.20 -3.72 7.73
CA SER A 36 -0.41 -4.49 8.82
C SER A 36 -0.13 -5.99 8.68
N ASN A 37 -0.22 -6.53 7.46
CA ASN A 37 0.09 -7.94 7.19
C ASN A 37 1.58 -8.26 7.43
N LEU A 38 2.49 -7.39 6.98
CA LEU A 38 3.93 -7.51 7.23
C LEU A 38 4.24 -7.54 8.74
N ARG A 39 3.63 -6.61 9.49
CA ARG A 39 3.73 -6.61 10.96
C ARG A 39 3.14 -7.88 11.59
N ALA A 40 2.03 -8.39 11.05
CA ALA A 40 1.38 -9.61 11.55
C ALA A 40 2.23 -10.86 11.34
N VAL A 41 3.00 -10.94 10.25
CA VAL A 41 3.95 -12.04 10.00
C VAL A 41 5.33 -11.81 10.63
N GLY A 42 5.52 -10.71 11.37
CA GLY A 42 6.78 -10.37 12.04
C GLY A 42 7.88 -9.88 11.09
N MET A 43 7.53 -9.49 9.86
CA MET A 43 8.46 -8.90 8.90
C MET A 43 8.52 -7.37 9.07
N PRO A 44 9.72 -6.77 9.03
CA PRO A 44 9.83 -5.32 9.02
C PRO A 44 9.22 -4.75 7.75
N ALA A 45 8.45 -3.66 7.90
CA ALA A 45 7.94 -2.92 6.77
C ALA A 45 9.08 -2.29 5.96
N PRO A 46 9.11 -2.43 4.62
CA PRO A 46 10.03 -1.72 3.74
C PRO A 46 9.92 -0.20 3.90
N ASP A 47 11.05 0.48 3.93
CA ASP A 47 11.13 1.95 4.00
C ASP A 47 10.37 2.63 2.86
N ASP A 48 10.39 2.06 1.65
CA ASP A 48 9.63 2.60 0.51
C ASP A 48 8.11 2.61 0.75
N LEU A 49 7.57 1.60 1.44
CA LEU A 49 6.14 1.54 1.77
C LEU A 49 5.78 2.51 2.90
N LEU A 50 6.68 2.69 3.88
CA LEU A 50 6.52 3.68 4.94
C LEU A 50 6.56 5.11 4.38
N ARG A 51 7.44 5.36 3.41
CA ARG A 51 7.52 6.64 2.71
C ARG A 51 6.26 6.92 1.91
N LEU A 52 5.77 5.92 1.16
CA LEU A 52 4.53 6.05 0.40
C LEU A 52 3.31 6.29 1.30
N GLU A 53 3.21 5.61 2.44
CA GLU A 53 2.14 5.85 3.42
C GLU A 53 2.15 7.30 3.92
N ARG A 54 3.33 7.83 4.25
CA ARG A 54 3.50 9.22 4.68
C ARG A 54 3.13 10.23 3.58
N GLU A 55 3.62 10.03 2.37
CA GLU A 55 3.34 10.93 1.23
C GLU A 55 1.83 10.98 0.93
N LEU A 56 1.15 9.84 1.02
CA LEU A 56 -0.30 9.76 0.89
C LEU A 56 -1.02 10.43 2.07
N GLU A 57 -0.59 10.17 3.31
CA GLU A 57 -1.17 10.79 4.52
C GLU A 57 -1.06 12.32 4.49
N GLU A 58 0.09 12.85 4.08
CA GLU A 58 0.30 14.29 3.91
C GLU A 58 -0.62 14.86 2.82
N SER A 59 -0.73 14.17 1.68
CA SER A 59 -1.63 14.57 0.60
C SER A 59 -3.10 14.65 1.05
N PHE A 60 -3.60 13.73 1.91
CA PHE A 60 -4.95 13.84 2.46
C PHE A 60 -5.11 14.94 3.51
N LYS A 61 -4.07 15.20 4.31
CA LYS A 61 -4.10 16.26 5.32
C LYS A 61 -4.13 17.65 4.68
N GLU A 62 -3.52 17.82 3.52
CA GLU A 62 -3.55 19.08 2.77
C GLU A 62 -4.85 19.30 1.98
N GLU A 63 -5.60 18.23 1.67
CA GLU A 63 -6.88 18.29 0.96
C GLU A 63 -8.12 18.47 1.87
N GLY A 64 -7.97 18.41 3.20
CA GLY A 64 -9.06 18.53 4.20
C GLY A 64 -9.17 19.91 4.87
#